data_AF-A0A0U1M010-F1
#
_entry.id   AF-A0A0U1M010-F1
#
_cell.length_a   1.000
_cell.length_b   1.000
_cell.length_c   1.000
_cell.angle_alpha   90.00
_cell.angle_beta   90.00
_cell.angle_gamma   90.00
#
_symmetry.space_group_name_H-M   'P 1'
#
loop_
_entity.id
_entity.type
_entity.pdbx_description
1 polymer ?
#
loop_
_entity_poly.entity_id
_entity_poly.type
_entity_poly.pdbx_seq_one_letter_code
_entity_poly.pdbx_strand_id
1 'polypeptide(L)'
;MVTAEWPRAVALHLTNIAALTHFAKVANIRPFVEMNRDHEQLLNSYNACIAALVKFRDIHLQVANRYILIQRANSNRDAVRQQGACEPRQVHINSKPRHGGLATAELSHENSDTAARGTGGTALLPFLKQIRDETCYSYA
;
A
#
# COMPACT_ATOMS: atom_id res chain seq x y z
N MET A 1 22.93 35.44 22.98
CA MET A 1 22.51 34.93 21.65
C MET A 1 22.69 33.42 21.66
N VAL A 2 21.64 32.67 21.97
CA VAL A 2 21.68 31.21 21.95
C VAL A 2 21.36 30.77 20.53
N THR A 3 22.38 30.31 19.80
CA THR A 3 22.18 29.64 18.51
C THR A 3 21.47 28.33 18.77
N ALA A 4 20.21 28.23 18.36
CA ALA A 4 19.42 27.01 18.43
C ALA A 4 19.98 25.97 17.44
N GLU A 5 20.98 25.21 17.87
CA GLU A 5 21.43 24.02 17.16
C GLU A 5 20.36 22.93 17.33
N TRP A 6 19.45 22.84 16.36
CA TRP A 6 18.49 21.76 16.30
C TRP A 6 19.24 20.42 16.15
N PRO A 7 18.78 19.33 16.80
CA PRO A 7 19.35 18.00 16.59
C PRO A 7 19.36 17.69 15.10
N ARG A 8 20.48 17.20 14.56
CA ARG A 8 20.69 16.93 13.12
C ARG A 8 19.52 16.18 12.46
N ALA A 9 18.82 15.31 13.19
CA ALA A 9 17.64 14.59 12.72
C ALA A 9 16.44 15.52 12.41
N VAL A 10 16.19 16.53 13.25
CA VAL A 10 15.12 17.53 13.04
C VAL A 10 15.47 18.46 11.88
N ALA A 11 16.73 18.86 11.77
CA ALA A 11 17.20 19.66 10.64
C ALA A 11 17.06 18.90 9.30
N LEU A 12 17.41 17.60 9.26
CA LEU A 12 17.28 16.76 8.06
C LEU A 12 15.81 16.56 7.65
N HIS A 13 14.91 16.35 8.62
CA HIS A 13 13.48 16.20 8.36
C HIS A 13 12.86 17.48 7.80
N LEU A 14 13.18 18.64 8.38
CA LEU A 14 12.71 19.93 7.89
C LEU A 14 13.26 20.23 6.49
N THR A 15 14.50 19.84 6.21
CA THR A 15 15.12 20.02 4.89
C THR A 15 14.41 19.19 3.81
N ASN A 16 14.07 17.93 4.09
CA ASN A 16 13.38 17.08 3.12
C ASN A 16 11.96 17.59 2.82
N ILE A 17 11.21 18.01 3.85
CA ILE A 17 9.86 18.56 3.67
C ILE A 17 9.91 19.87 2.88
N ALA A 18 10.85 20.76 3.20
CA ALA A 18 11.05 22.00 2.47
C ALA A 18 11.43 21.76 1.00
N ALA A 19 12.32 20.78 0.73
CA ALA A 19 12.72 20.42 -0.62
C ALA A 19 11.54 19.91 -1.46
N LEU A 20 10.73 18.99 -0.93
CA LEU A 20 9.54 18.49 -1.62
C LEU A 20 8.51 19.59 -1.88
N THR A 21 8.32 20.49 -0.93
CA THR A 21 7.42 21.65 -1.09
C THR A 21 7.91 22.58 -2.21
N HIS A 22 9.23 22.79 -2.31
CA HIS A 22 9.81 23.59 -3.38
C HIS A 22 9.67 22.92 -4.75
N PHE A 23 9.96 21.61 -4.86
CA PHE A 23 9.80 20.87 -6.11
C PHE A 23 8.35 20.86 -6.60
N ALA A 24 7.38 20.70 -5.71
CA ALA A 24 5.96 20.75 -6.06
C ALA A 24 5.52 22.10 -6.68
N LYS A 25 6.24 23.20 -6.41
CA LYS A 25 5.96 24.52 -6.99
C LYS A 25 6.64 24.74 -8.34
N VAL A 26 7.87 24.26 -8.49
CA VAL A 26 8.77 24.68 -9.59
C VAL A 26 8.92 23.61 -10.68
N ALA A 27 8.80 22.33 -10.34
CA ALA A 27 9.20 21.21 -11.21
C ALA A 27 8.01 20.36 -11.69
N ASN A 28 6.90 21.00 -12.07
CA ASN A 28 5.73 20.29 -12.60
C ASN A 28 5.91 19.99 -14.09
N ILE A 29 6.36 18.76 -14.39
CA ILE A 29 6.65 18.33 -15.77
C ILE A 29 5.39 17.95 -16.57
N ARG A 30 4.28 17.57 -15.90
CA ARG A 30 3.06 17.10 -16.58
C ARG A 30 2.45 18.14 -17.54
N PRO A 31 2.23 19.41 -17.16
CA PRO A 31 1.69 20.42 -18.08
C PRO A 31 2.56 20.63 -19.33
N PHE A 32 3.89 20.52 -19.17
CA PHE A 32 4.83 20.65 -20.28
C PHE A 32 4.67 19.49 -21.27
N VAL A 33 4.51 18.25 -20.81
CA VAL A 33 4.24 17.10 -21.67
C VAL A 33 2.87 17.22 -22.35
N GLU A 34 1.84 17.66 -21.63
CA GLU A 34 0.49 17.86 -22.17
C GLU A 34 0.43 18.93 -23.27
N MET A 35 1.23 20.00 -23.15
CA MET A 35 1.36 21.03 -24.20
C MET A 35 2.15 20.55 -25.43
N ASN A 36 2.97 19.51 -25.30
CA ASN A 36 3.85 19.01 -26.36
C ASN A 36 3.53 17.55 -26.73
N ARG A 37 2.24 17.20 -26.78
CA ARG A 37 1.77 15.83 -27.10
C ARG A 37 2.19 15.33 -28.48
N ASP A 38 2.47 16.23 -29.41
CA ASP A 38 2.98 15.89 -30.75
C ASP A 38 4.40 15.30 -30.70
N HIS A 39 5.14 15.52 -29.61
CA HIS A 39 6.48 14.97 -29.42
C HIS A 39 6.42 13.56 -28.81
N GLU A 40 6.28 12.54 -29.66
CA GLU A 40 6.08 11.15 -29.23
C GLU A 40 7.14 10.63 -28.25
N GLN A 41 8.44 10.92 -28.47
CA GLN A 41 9.49 10.42 -27.56
C GLN A 41 9.37 10.99 -26.14
N LEU A 42 8.96 12.25 -25.99
CA LEU A 42 8.75 12.90 -24.70
C LEU A 42 7.56 12.24 -23.98
N LEU A 43 6.45 12.08 -24.69
CA LEU A 43 5.24 11.45 -24.17
C LEU A 43 5.51 9.99 -23.75
N ASN A 44 6.19 9.22 -24.59
CA ASN A 44 6.54 7.83 -24.32
C ASN A 44 7.46 7.71 -23.11
N SER A 45 8.46 8.58 -22.98
CA SER A 45 9.38 8.57 -21.83
C SER A 45 8.65 8.93 -20.53
N TYR A 46 7.76 9.92 -20.57
CA TYR A 46 6.92 10.29 -19.43
C TYR A 46 6.01 9.14 -19.01
N ASN A 47 5.27 8.56 -19.97
CA ASN A 47 4.36 7.45 -19.72
C ASN A 47 5.10 6.18 -19.24
N ALA A 48 6.32 5.92 -19.72
CA ALA A 48 7.16 4.84 -19.22
C ALA A 48 7.53 5.01 -17.74
N CYS A 49 7.84 6.23 -17.30
CA CYS A 49 8.11 6.54 -15.89
C CYS A 49 6.87 6.30 -15.01
N ILE A 50 5.69 6.76 -15.45
CA ILE A 50 4.43 6.52 -14.74
C ILE A 50 4.12 5.02 -14.69
N ALA A 51 4.31 4.29 -15.79
CA ALA A 51 4.13 2.84 -15.85
C ALA A 51 5.01 2.10 -14.84
N ALA A 52 6.27 2.52 -14.68
CA ALA A 52 7.18 1.95 -13.68
C ALA A 52 6.69 2.21 -12.24
N LEU A 53 6.16 3.41 -11.96
CA LEU A 53 5.59 3.75 -10.65
C LEU A 53 4.32 2.95 -10.35
N VAL A 54 3.44 2.76 -11.33
CA VAL A 54 2.24 1.90 -11.19
C VAL A 54 2.65 0.48 -10.85
N LYS A 55 3.59 -0.11 -11.61
CA LYS A 55 4.13 -1.47 -11.33
C LYS A 55 4.71 -1.58 -9.92
N PHE A 56 5.47 -0.59 -9.48
CA PHE A 56 6.01 -0.56 -8.11
C PHE A 56 4.88 -0.55 -7.06
N ARG A 57 3.85 0.28 -7.26
CA ARG A 57 2.70 0.37 -6.34
C ARG A 57 1.86 -0.92 -6.33
N ASP A 58 1.73 -1.61 -7.45
CA ASP A 58 1.09 -2.93 -7.52
C ASP A 58 1.84 -3.97 -6.70
N ILE A 59 3.17 -4.04 -6.84
CA ILE A 59 4.01 -4.93 -6.04
C ILE A 59 3.86 -4.58 -4.55
N HIS A 60 3.86 -3.28 -4.21
CA HIS A 60 3.67 -2.85 -2.83
C HIS A 60 2.31 -3.29 -2.26
N LEU A 61 1.23 -3.19 -3.04
CA LEU A 61 -0.09 -3.69 -2.64
C LEU A 61 -0.07 -5.21 -2.40
N GLN A 62 0.63 -5.98 -3.24
CA GLN A 62 0.79 -7.42 -3.06
C GLN A 62 1.59 -7.77 -1.80
N VAL A 63 2.70 -7.06 -1.56
CA VAL A 63 3.53 -7.23 -0.36
C VAL A 63 2.72 -6.90 0.89
N ALA A 64 2.01 -5.77 0.91
CA ALA A 64 1.16 -5.38 2.03
C ALA A 64 0.06 -6.42 2.31
N ASN A 65 -0.60 -6.93 1.26
CA ASN A 65 -1.59 -7.99 1.40
C ASN A 65 -0.97 -9.27 2.01
N ARG A 66 0.15 -9.74 1.45
CA ARG A 66 0.79 -10.98 1.88
C ARG A 66 1.35 -10.91 3.30
N TYR A 67 2.04 -9.83 3.65
CA TYR A 67 2.81 -9.76 4.90
C TYR A 67 2.08 -9.08 6.04
N ILE A 68 1.03 -8.29 5.77
CA ILE A 68 0.28 -7.62 6.83
C ILE A 68 -1.09 -8.29 7.00
N LEU A 69 -1.87 -8.42 5.92
CA LEU A 69 -3.25 -8.91 6.01
C LEU A 69 -3.33 -10.42 6.24
N ILE A 70 -2.68 -11.19 5.38
CA ILE A 70 -2.66 -12.66 5.51
C ILE A 70 -2.00 -13.05 6.83
N GLN A 71 -0.91 -12.38 7.21
CA GLN A 71 -0.24 -12.62 8.49
C GLN A 71 -1.18 -12.34 9.67
N ARG A 72 -1.83 -11.17 9.71
CA ARG A 72 -2.80 -10.82 10.75
C ARG A 72 -3.95 -11.84 10.84
N ALA A 73 -4.49 -12.25 9.70
CA ALA A 73 -5.58 -13.22 9.64
C ALA A 73 -5.14 -14.60 10.20
N ASN A 74 -3.92 -15.04 9.88
CA ASN A 74 -3.36 -16.27 10.42
C ASN A 74 -3.12 -16.18 11.93
N SER A 75 -2.52 -15.09 12.42
CA SER A 75 -2.30 -14.86 13.86
C SER A 75 -3.61 -14.87 14.65
N ASN A 76 -4.67 -14.27 14.11
CA ASN A 76 -5.99 -14.28 14.75
C ASN A 76 -6.58 -15.70 14.82
N ARG A 77 -6.43 -16.49 13.75
CA ARG A 77 -6.87 -17.90 13.72
C ARG A 77 -6.11 -18.76 14.74
N ASP A 78 -4.81 -18.55 14.88
CA ASP A 78 -3.99 -19.27 15.85
C ASP A 78 -4.35 -18.90 17.30
N ALA A 79 -4.65 -17.62 17.57
CA ALA A 79 -5.14 -17.18 18.87
C ALA A 79 -6.50 -17.81 19.22
N VAL A 80 -7.45 -17.85 18.27
CA VAL A 80 -8.76 -18.50 18.47
C VAL A 80 -8.61 -20.00 18.73
N ARG A 81 -7.70 -20.68 18.02
CA ARG A 81 -7.40 -22.10 18.22
C ARG A 81 -6.85 -22.41 19.61
N GLN A 82 -6.00 -21.53 20.15
CA GLN A 82 -5.44 -21.69 21.50
C GLN A 82 -6.47 -21.43 22.60
N GLN A 83 -7.47 -20.57 22.35
CA GLN A 83 -8.57 -20.30 23.29
C GLN A 83 -9.67 -21.37 23.28
N GLY A 84 -9.73 -22.22 22.25
CA GLY A 84 -10.68 -23.35 22.14
C GLY A 84 -10.21 -24.67 22.74
N ALA A 85 -9.09 -24.71 23.49
CA ALA A 85 -8.51 -25.94 24.04
C ALA A 85 -9.09 -26.36 25.41
N CYS A 86 -10.41 -26.19 25.60
CA CYS A 86 -11.18 -26.89 26.63
C CYS A 86 -12.44 -27.46 25.98
N GLU A 87 -12.37 -28.74 25.60
CA GLU A 87 -13.45 -29.75 25.45
C GLU A 87 -13.08 -30.77 24.35
N PRO A 88 -12.67 -32.00 24.68
CA PRO A 88 -12.51 -33.06 23.70
C PRO A 88 -13.87 -33.73 23.45
N ARG A 89 -14.66 -33.23 22.50
CA ARG A 89 -15.83 -33.97 22.00
C ARG A 89 -15.44 -34.76 20.75
N GLN A 90 -15.38 -36.08 20.88
CA GLN A 90 -15.17 -37.02 19.77
C GLN A 90 -16.17 -36.72 18.64
N VAL A 91 -15.65 -36.34 17.45
CA VAL A 91 -16.45 -36.28 16.22
C VAL A 91 -15.97 -37.37 15.28
N HIS A 92 -16.90 -38.25 14.93
CA HIS A 92 -16.75 -39.35 13.98
C HIS A 92 -16.14 -38.87 12.65
N ILE A 93 -15.13 -39.61 12.19
CA ILE A 93 -14.45 -39.40 10.91
C ILE A 93 -15.38 -39.80 9.78
N ASN A 94 -15.72 -38.85 8.91
CA ASN A 94 -15.95 -39.06 7.48
C ASN A 94 -16.11 -37.71 6.78
N SER A 95 -15.00 -37.04 6.47
CA SER A 95 -15.00 -35.94 5.49
C SER A 95 -13.61 -35.79 4.87
N LYS A 96 -13.58 -35.92 3.55
CA LYS A 96 -12.39 -35.92 2.68
C LYS A 96 -11.57 -34.62 2.83
N PRO A 97 -10.23 -34.66 2.71
CA PRO A 97 -9.41 -33.46 2.73
C PRO A 97 -9.67 -32.64 1.46
N ARG A 98 -10.16 -31.41 1.60
CA ARG A 98 -10.17 -30.43 0.50
C ARG A 98 -8.78 -29.83 0.39
N HIS A 99 -7.95 -30.37 -0.51
CA HIS A 99 -6.82 -29.63 -1.06
C HIS A 99 -7.36 -28.45 -1.86
N GLY A 100 -7.05 -27.24 -1.43
CA GLY A 100 -7.51 -26.00 -2.07
C GLY A 100 -6.76 -24.80 -1.53
N GLY A 101 -5.42 -24.84 -1.65
CA GLY A 101 -4.54 -23.72 -1.34
C GLY A 101 -4.61 -22.65 -2.43
N LEU A 102 -5.75 -21.98 -2.56
CA LEU A 102 -5.86 -20.70 -3.25
C LEU A 102 -6.96 -19.92 -2.54
N ALA A 103 -6.55 -19.04 -1.62
CA ALA A 103 -7.43 -17.98 -1.17
C ALA A 103 -7.56 -16.96 -2.30
N THR A 104 -8.41 -17.25 -3.28
CA THR A 104 -9.24 -16.20 -3.85
C THR A 104 -10.19 -15.78 -2.74
N ALA A 105 -9.67 -14.97 -1.81
CA ALA A 105 -10.51 -14.13 -0.99
C ALA A 105 -11.17 -13.18 -1.98
N GLU A 106 -12.35 -13.58 -2.45
CA GLU A 106 -13.29 -12.65 -3.04
C GLU A 106 -13.30 -11.42 -2.16
N LEU A 107 -13.06 -10.28 -2.81
CA LEU A 107 -12.91 -8.96 -2.22
C LEU A 107 -14.26 -8.55 -1.62
N SER A 108 -14.63 -9.19 -0.53
CA SER A 108 -15.79 -8.79 0.25
C SER A 108 -15.56 -7.36 0.70
N HIS A 109 -16.60 -6.58 0.47
CA HIS A 109 -16.77 -5.21 0.90
C HIS A 109 -16.62 -5.16 2.43
N GLU A 110 -15.37 -5.08 2.93
CA GLU A 110 -15.11 -5.03 4.36
C GLU A 110 -15.62 -3.69 4.89
N ASN A 111 -16.59 -3.78 5.79
CA ASN A 111 -17.11 -2.67 6.58
C ASN A 111 -15.93 -1.93 7.25
N SER A 112 -15.88 -0.60 7.07
CA SER A 112 -14.72 0.26 7.34
C SER A 112 -14.16 0.17 8.78
N ASP A 113 -14.95 -0.30 9.74
CA ASP A 113 -14.59 -0.34 11.15
C ASP A 113 -13.70 -1.53 11.55
N THR A 114 -13.63 -2.58 10.73
CA THR A 114 -12.72 -3.73 10.96
C THR A 114 -11.54 -3.78 9.98
N ALA A 115 -11.54 -2.86 9.01
CA ALA A 115 -10.53 -2.78 7.98
C ALA A 115 -9.13 -2.68 8.60
N ALA A 116 -8.20 -3.48 8.07
CA ALA A 116 -6.84 -3.49 8.57
C ALA A 116 -6.19 -2.12 8.43
N ARG A 117 -5.84 -1.53 9.58
CA ARG A 117 -5.10 -0.28 9.66
C ARG A 117 -3.60 -0.53 9.54
N GLY A 118 -2.93 0.31 8.77
CA GLY A 118 -1.47 0.38 8.75
C GLY A 118 -0.91 1.07 10.00
N THR A 119 0.41 1.02 10.18
CA THR A 119 1.09 1.70 11.29
C THR A 119 1.00 3.22 11.22
N GLY A 120 0.72 3.77 10.04
CA GLY A 120 0.38 5.19 9.83
C GLY A 120 -1.07 5.56 10.18
N GLY A 121 -1.88 4.63 10.71
CA GLY A 121 -3.26 4.87 11.16
C GLY A 121 -4.33 4.84 10.06
N THR A 122 -3.93 4.76 8.78
CA THR A 122 -4.85 4.69 7.63
C THR A 122 -5.39 3.29 7.40
N ALA A 123 -6.56 3.17 6.77
CA ALA A 123 -7.05 1.90 6.26
C ALA A 123 -6.14 1.44 5.11
N LEU A 124 -5.38 0.37 5.33
CA LEU A 124 -4.22 0.00 4.52
C LEU A 124 -4.58 -0.26 3.06
N LEU A 125 -5.58 -1.13 2.81
CA LEU A 125 -5.96 -1.50 1.45
C LEU A 125 -6.59 -0.33 0.66
N PRO A 126 -7.61 0.38 1.18
CA PRO A 126 -8.18 1.52 0.47
C PRO A 126 -7.14 2.59 0.14
N PHE A 127 -6.26 2.90 1.10
CA PHE A 127 -5.20 3.89 0.93
C PHE A 127 -4.21 3.49 -0.17
N LEU A 128 -3.68 2.27 -0.14
CA LEU A 128 -2.72 1.81 -1.15
C LEU A 128 -3.36 1.71 -2.54
N LYS A 129 -4.63 1.29 -2.62
CA LYS A 129 -5.39 1.26 -3.88
C LYS A 129 -5.60 2.66 -4.45
N GLN A 130 -6.07 3.60 -3.63
CA GLN A 130 -6.26 5.00 -4.04
C GLN A 130 -4.96 5.57 -4.62
N ILE A 131 -3.86 5.43 -3.89
CA ILE A 131 -2.53 5.89 -4.31
C ILE A 131 -2.09 5.27 -5.64
N ARG A 132 -2.33 3.97 -5.85
CA ARG A 132 -2.08 3.32 -7.14
C ARG A 132 -2.96 3.94 -8.24
N ASP A 133 -4.25 4.06 -8.00
CA ASP A 133 -5.22 4.52 -8.99
C ASP A 133 -4.94 5.97 -9.40
N GLU A 134 -4.62 6.86 -8.45
CA GLU A 134 -4.16 8.24 -8.72
C GLU A 134 -2.92 8.28 -9.62
N THR A 135 -2.00 7.32 -9.47
CA THR A 135 -0.82 7.22 -10.34
C THR A 135 -1.22 6.77 -11.74
N CYS A 136 -2.19 5.87 -11.84
CA CYS A 136 -2.73 5.41 -13.11
C CYS A 136 -3.49 6.53 -13.85
N TYR A 137 -4.15 7.45 -13.14
CA TYR A 137 -4.78 8.63 -13.74
C TYR A 137 -3.79 9.74 -14.13
N SER A 138 -2.49 9.55 -13.87
CA SER A 138 -1.45 10.52 -14.19
C SER A 138 -0.81 10.35 -15.57
N TYR A 139 -1.29 9.40 -16.39
CA TYR A 139 -0.86 9.31 -17.79
C TYR A 139 -1.21 10.61 -18.54
N ALA A 140 -0.29 11.06 -19.40
CA ALA A 140 -0.45 12.23 -20.25
C ALA A 140 -0.93 11.85 -21.64
#